data_AF-A0A940DBR6-F1
#
_entry.id   AF-A0A940DBR6-F1
#
_cell.length_a   1.000
_cell.length_b   1.000
_cell.length_c   1.000
_cell.angle_alpha   90.00
_cell.angle_beta   90.00
_cell.angle_gamma   90.00
#
_symmetry.space_group_name_H-M   'P 1'
#
loop_
_entity.id
_entity.type
_entity.pdbx_description
1 polymer ?
#
loop_
_entity_poly.entity_id
_entity_poly.type
_entity_poly.pdbx_seq_one_letter_code
_entity_poly.pdbx_strand_id
1 'polypeptide(L)' 'MTTAQATALAYSLGYKKTSYKSHGQPVFKKGNRYITPDVDSHSGGVWKMATSVKNLGSKKTRLGTYDASLKRIGD' A
#
# COMPACT_ATOMS: atom_id res chain seq x y z
N MET A 1 4.32 10.71 4.27
CA MET A 1 3.01 10.96 3.61
C MET A 1 1.91 10.93 4.66
N THR A 2 0.98 11.89 4.69
CA THR A 2 -0.16 11.82 5.63
C THR A 2 -1.22 10.81 5.18
N THR A 3 -2.04 10.33 6.10
CA THR A 3 -3.16 9.42 5.79
C THR A 3 -4.12 10.00 4.75
N ALA A 4 -4.37 11.31 4.80
CA ALA A 4 -5.24 12.00 3.85
C ALA A 4 -4.62 12.04 2.44
N GLN A 5 -3.34 12.38 2.34
CA GLN A 5 -2.60 12.36 1.06
C GLN A 5 -2.56 10.96 0.47
N ALA A 6 -2.28 9.94 1.30
CA ALA A 6 -2.28 8.56 0.84
C ALA A 6 -3.66 8.13 0.35
N THR A 7 -4.72 8.51 1.06
CA THR A 7 -6.09 8.21 0.65
C THR A 7 -6.43 8.83 -0.71
N ALA A 8 -6.07 10.10 -0.93
CA ALA A 8 -6.28 10.76 -2.23
C ALA A 8 -5.49 10.09 -3.36
N LEU A 9 -4.22 9.73 -3.11
CA LEU A 9 -3.39 9.05 -4.11
C LEU A 9 -3.89 7.63 -4.42
N ALA A 10 -4.36 6.89 -3.42
CA ALA A 10 -4.98 5.58 -3.66
C ALA A 10 -6.23 5.72 -4.55
N TYR A 11 -7.06 6.73 -4.32
CA TYR A 11 -8.23 7.00 -5.15
C TYR A 11 -7.87 7.37 -6.59
N SER A 12 -6.84 8.21 -6.81
CA SER A 12 -6.40 8.53 -8.18
C SER A 12 -5.84 7.32 -8.93
N LEU A 13 -5.26 6.35 -8.21
CA LEU A 13 -4.80 5.07 -8.76
C LEU A 13 -5.96 4.06 -9.01
N GLY A 14 -7.20 4.42 -8.66
CA GLY A 14 -8.39 3.59 -8.81
C GLY A 14 -8.55 2.52 -7.73
N TYR A 15 -7.86 2.67 -6.60
CA TYR A 15 -8.09 1.83 -5.42
C TYR A 15 -9.21 2.42 -4.57
N LYS A 16 -9.94 1.57 -3.85
CA LYS A 16 -10.98 1.98 -2.90
C LYS A 16 -10.54 1.65 -1.48
N LYS A 17 -10.82 2.55 -0.53
CA LYS A 17 -10.52 2.33 0.89
C LYS A 17 -11.37 1.17 1.43
N THR A 18 -10.75 0.31 2.22
CA THR A 18 -11.42 -0.79 2.91
C THR A 18 -11.60 -0.47 4.40
N SER A 19 -12.35 -1.30 5.12
CA SER A 19 -12.43 -1.24 6.58
C SER A 19 -11.19 -1.78 7.28
N TYR A 20 -10.28 -2.43 6.55
CA TYR A 20 -9.09 -3.05 7.11
C TYR A 20 -7.95 -2.05 7.34
N LYS A 21 -7.11 -2.38 8.31
CA LYS A 21 -5.85 -1.70 8.57
C LYS A 21 -4.70 -2.71 8.62
N SER A 22 -3.52 -2.28 8.19
CA SER A 22 -2.27 -3.05 8.29
C SER A 22 -1.27 -2.22 9.08
N HIS A 23 -0.82 -2.70 10.24
CA HIS A 23 0.08 -1.96 11.14
C HIS A 23 -0.39 -0.52 11.43
N GLY A 24 -1.70 -0.36 11.67
CA GLY A 24 -2.34 0.93 11.92
C GLY A 24 -2.63 1.78 10.67
N GLN A 25 -2.12 1.40 9.50
CA GLN A 25 -2.31 2.13 8.24
C GLN A 25 -3.56 1.66 7.48
N PRO A 26 -4.26 2.55 6.76
CA PRO A 26 -5.42 2.18 5.97
C PRO A 26 -5.05 1.26 4.80
N VAL A 27 -5.89 0.25 4.54
CA VAL A 27 -5.74 -0.63 3.39
C VAL A 27 -6.72 -0.26 2.29
N PHE A 28 -6.22 -0.23 1.05
CA PHE A 28 -7.01 0.04 -0.14
C PHE A 28 -6.98 -1.16 -1.09
N LYS A 29 -8.06 -1.37 -1.86
CA LYS A 29 -8.24 -2.53 -2.75
C LYS A 29 -8.58 -2.11 -4.18
N LYS A 30 -8.00 -2.80 -5.16
CA LYS A 30 -8.33 -2.74 -6.59
C LYS A 30 -8.24 -4.14 -7.19
N GLY A 31 -9.39 -4.72 -7.57
CA GLY A 31 -9.46 -6.13 -7.99
C GLY A 31 -8.91 -7.07 -6.91
N ASN A 32 -7.90 -7.86 -7.26
CA ASN A 32 -7.22 -8.81 -6.36
C ASN A 32 -5.97 -8.23 -5.68
N ARG A 33 -5.72 -6.92 -5.81
CA ARG A 33 -4.56 -6.24 -5.22
C ARG A 33 -4.98 -5.36 -4.06
N TYR A 34 -4.16 -5.39 -3.01
CA TYR A 34 -4.29 -4.57 -1.82
C TYR A 34 -3.04 -3.71 -1.66
N ILE A 35 -3.20 -2.44 -1.29
CA ILE A 35 -2.10 -1.53 -0.98
C ILE A 35 -2.28 -0.92 0.40
N THR A 36 -1.18 -0.65 1.07
CA THR A 36 -1.12 0.17 2.29
C THR A 36 0.03 1.17 2.15
N PRO A 37 -0.10 2.39 2.71
CA PRO A 37 0.99 3.36 2.70
C PRO A 37 2.26 2.80 3.36
N ASP A 38 3.41 3.05 2.75
CA ASP A 38 4.72 2.71 3.32
C ASP A 38 5.19 3.83 4.27
N VAL A 39 4.82 3.72 5.54
CA VAL A 39 5.17 4.71 6.57
C VAL A 39 6.66 4.71 6.94
N ASP A 40 7.36 3.61 6.69
CA ASP A 40 8.78 3.49 7.04
C ASP A 40 9.65 4.23 6.01
N SER A 41 9.11 4.49 4.80
CA SER A 41 9.65 5.39 3.76
C SER A 41 11.17 5.36 3.61
N HIS A 42 11.80 4.18 3.64
CA HIS A 42 13.19 4.04 3.24
C HIS A 42 13.25 4.05 1.70
N SER A 43 13.92 5.05 1.14
CA SER A 43 14.29 5.11 -0.29
C SER A 43 13.12 5.26 -1.29
N GLY A 44 12.15 6.14 -1.02
CA GLY A 44 11.13 6.53 -2.02
C GLY A 44 9.95 5.56 -2.17
N GLY A 45 9.86 4.56 -1.30
CA GLY A 45 8.69 3.69 -1.19
C GLY A 45 7.47 4.43 -0.68
N VAL A 46 6.36 4.37 -1.43
CA VAL A 46 5.07 4.99 -1.07
C VAL A 46 4.03 3.93 -0.74
N TRP A 47 4.09 2.77 -1.39
CA TRP A 47 3.08 1.71 -1.24
C TRP A 47 3.72 0.35 -0.93
N LYS A 48 3.16 -0.36 0.03
CA LYS A 48 3.34 -1.82 0.16
C LYS A 48 2.15 -2.48 -0.53
N MET A 49 2.41 -3.42 -1.45
CA MET A 49 1.34 -4.13 -2.18
C MET A 49 1.32 -5.62 -1.85
N ALA A 50 0.14 -6.22 -1.78
CA ALA A 50 -0.02 -7.67 -1.65
C ALA A 50 -1.31 -8.18 -2.31
N THR A 51 -1.45 -9.50 -2.39
CA THR A 51 -2.66 -10.19 -2.89
C THR A 51 -3.76 -10.35 -1.83
N SER A 52 -3.45 -10.06 -0.57
CA SER A 52 -4.42 -10.08 0.54
C SER A 52 -4.01 -9.10 1.63
N VAL A 53 -4.96 -8.71 2.49
CA VAL A 53 -4.69 -7.87 3.66
C VAL A 53 -3.67 -8.52 4.60
N LYS A 54 -3.80 -9.83 4.86
CA LYS A 54 -2.86 -10.60 5.70
C LYS A 54 -1.43 -10.52 5.18
N ASN A 55 -1.27 -10.55 3.86
CA ASN A 55 0.03 -10.51 3.21
C ASN A 55 0.69 -9.12 3.23
N LEU A 56 -0.03 -8.05 3.57
CA LEU A 56 0.59 -6.73 3.78
C LEU A 56 1.41 -6.66 5.08
N GLY A 57 1.17 -7.59 6.01
CA GLY A 57 1.76 -7.57 7.34
C GLY A 57 3.22 -8.02 7.41
N SER A 58 3.77 -8.64 6.36
CA SER A 58 5.14 -9.17 6.36
C SER A 58 5.84 -8.96 5.03
N LYS A 59 7.15 -8.66 5.07
CA LYS A 59 7.99 -8.56 3.86
C LYS A 59 7.99 -9.85 3.05
N LYS A 60 8.00 -11.01 3.73
CA LYS A 60 8.02 -12.32 3.07
C LYS A 60 6.77 -12.64 2.25
N THR A 61 5.65 -11.96 2.53
CA THR A 61 4.35 -12.27 1.93
C THR A 61 3.81 -11.15 1.05
N ARG A 62 4.33 -9.91 1.17
CA ARG A 62 4.01 -8.81 0.27
C ARG A 62 4.66 -9.02 -1.10
N LEU A 63 4.11 -8.39 -2.12
CA LEU A 63 4.65 -8.40 -3.49
C LEU A 63 5.82 -7.42 -3.66
N GLY A 64 5.96 -6.47 -2.75
CA GLY A 64 7.07 -5.51 -2.70
C GLY A 64 6.66 -4.14 -2.18
N THR A 65 7.65 -3.25 -2.19
CA THR A 65 7.50 -1.80 -2.03
C THR A 65 7.50 -1.13 -3.41
N TYR A 66 6.61 -0.17 -3.58
CA TYR A 66 6.34 0.54 -4.83
C TYR A 66 6.41 2.05 -4.61
N ASP A 67 6.78 2.79 -5.65
CA ASP A 67 6.71 4.25 -5.67
C ASP A 67 5.25 4.76 -5.80
N ALA A 68 5.07 6.08 -5.84
CA ALA A 68 3.76 6.73 -5.95
C ALA A 68 2.92 6.28 -7.16
N SER A 69 3.57 5.84 -8.25
CA SER A 69 2.95 5.43 -9.51
C SER A 69 2.74 3.91 -9.62
N LEU A 70 2.95 3.16 -8.51
CA LEU A 70 2.91 1.70 -8.48
C LEU A 70 3.98 1.04 -9.34
N LYS A 71 5.14 1.69 -9.52
CA LYS A 71 6.35 1.02 -10.03
C LYS A 71 7.07 0.35 -8.87
N ARG A 72 7.41 -0.93 -9.02
CA ARG A 72 8.11 -1.71 -7.98
C ARG A 72 9.55 -1.21 -7.83
N ILE A 73 9.99 -0.96 -6.60
CA ILE A 73 11.34 -0.45 -6.31
C ILE A 73 12.12 -1.32 -5.32
N GLY A 74 11.48 -2.28 -4.64
CA GLY A 74 12.18 -3.14 -3.69
C GLY A 74 11.27 -4.12 -2.96
N ASP A 75 11.85 -4.80 -1.96
CA ASP A 75 11.18 -5.67 -0.99
C ASP A 75 11.78 -5.58 0.42
#